data_AF-A0A964VRX7-F1
#
_entry.id   AF-A0A964VRX7-F1
#
_cell.length_a   1.000
_cell.length_b   1.000
_cell.length_c   1.000
_cell.angle_alpha   90.00
_cell.angle_beta   90.00
_cell.angle_gamma   90.00
#
_symmetry.space_group_name_H-M   'P 1'
#
loop_
_entity.id
_entity.type
_entity.pdbx_description
1 polymer ?
#
loop_
_entity_poly.entity_id
_entity_poly.type
_entity_poly.pdbx_seq_one_letter_code
_entity_poly.pdbx_strand_id
1 'polypeptide(L)'
;MKYIATIATLLLATLTASAHGISDADKQGILEGGNLEYIKLGATHMLTGYDHLLFLFGVIFFLTKFTDILKFITAFTLGHCITLIIATLLHIKANFYLIDAVIALTVCYKAFDNLDGFGKYIQIQSPNLLAAVFLFGLIHGFGLSTRLQQLPLGHEGLVLRILSFNLGVEIGQILALTGMWFVLSNWRKTASFTRLSRVSNILLLAAGLLLLLMQLHGYQHTRFVEEFPLNKDEHFEIHQNMERIRDPETDARTNTPPAPLPPNQ
;
A
#
# COMPACT_ATOMS: atom_id res chain seq x y z
N MET A 1 -9.28 3.51 -29.02
CA MET A 1 -8.75 4.83 -28.59
C MET A 1 -9.51 5.45 -27.41
N LYS A 2 -10.84 5.59 -27.43
CA LYS A 2 -11.60 6.24 -26.33
C LYS A 2 -11.32 5.62 -24.94
N TYR A 3 -11.33 4.29 -24.82
CA TYR A 3 -11.05 3.60 -23.54
C TYR A 3 -9.60 3.75 -23.05
N ILE A 4 -8.63 3.86 -23.95
CA ILE A 4 -7.21 4.04 -23.59
C ILE A 4 -6.99 5.44 -23.03
N ALA A 5 -7.62 6.44 -23.63
CA ALA A 5 -7.61 7.81 -23.11
C ALA A 5 -8.24 7.87 -21.72
N THR A 6 -9.41 7.24 -21.50
CA THR A 6 -10.07 7.20 -20.18
C THR A 6 -9.23 6.48 -19.12
N ILE A 7 -8.57 5.37 -19.48
CA ILE A 7 -7.67 4.64 -18.58
C ILE A 7 -6.44 5.46 -18.26
N ALA A 8 -5.84 6.14 -19.25
CA ALA A 8 -4.72 7.04 -19.04
C ALA A 8 -5.11 8.24 -18.15
N THR A 9 -6.31 8.80 -18.33
CA THR A 9 -6.82 9.89 -17.47
C THR A 9 -7.08 9.41 -16.03
N LEU A 10 -7.59 8.19 -15.84
CA LEU A 10 -7.74 7.61 -14.50
C LEU A 10 -6.39 7.32 -13.82
N LEU A 11 -5.40 6.84 -14.59
CA LEU A 11 -4.04 6.60 -14.10
C LEU A 11 -3.29 7.91 -13.76
N LEU A 12 -3.54 9.00 -14.50
CA LEU A 12 -3.02 10.31 -14.13
C LEU A 12 -3.70 10.89 -12.89
N ALA A 13 -5.00 10.63 -12.69
CA ALA A 13 -5.71 11.08 -11.48
C ALA A 13 -5.20 10.39 -10.20
N THR A 14 -4.73 9.14 -10.28
CA THR A 14 -4.11 8.45 -9.12
C THR A 14 -2.82 9.11 -8.62
N LEU A 15 -2.10 9.86 -9.45
CA LEU A 15 -0.91 10.61 -9.01
C LEU A 15 -1.23 11.80 -8.10
N THR A 16 -2.49 12.23 -8.06
CA THR A 16 -2.97 13.33 -7.17
C THR A 16 -3.73 12.81 -5.94
N ALA A 17 -3.88 11.50 -5.79
CA ALA A 17 -4.55 10.91 -4.65
C ALA A 17 -3.64 10.99 -3.41
N SER A 18 -3.86 12.02 -2.59
CA SER A 18 -3.23 12.11 -1.28
C SER A 18 -3.73 10.95 -0.40
N ALA A 19 -2.82 10.23 0.26
CA ALA A 19 -3.18 9.25 1.26
C ALA A 19 -3.89 9.98 2.42
N HIS A 20 -5.05 9.48 2.84
CA HIS A 20 -5.82 10.11 3.91
C HIS A 20 -5.09 9.90 5.25
N GLY A 21 -4.53 10.97 5.80
CA GLY A 21 -3.86 10.97 7.11
C GLY A 21 -4.81 11.26 8.27
N ILE A 22 -4.34 11.03 9.49
CA ILE A 22 -5.06 11.40 10.73
C ILE A 22 -4.91 12.91 10.97
N SER A 23 -6.01 13.62 11.25
CA SER A 23 -5.99 15.08 11.47
C SER A 23 -5.31 15.45 12.80
N ASP A 24 -4.84 16.69 12.94
CA ASP A 24 -4.17 17.13 14.17
C ASP A 24 -5.13 17.22 15.37
N ALA A 25 -6.42 17.49 15.13
CA ALA A 25 -7.46 17.42 16.16
C ALA A 25 -7.69 15.98 16.65
N ASP A 26 -7.66 15.00 15.73
CA ASP A 26 -7.75 13.58 16.08
C ASP A 26 -6.53 13.12 16.90
N LYS A 27 -5.33 13.62 16.57
CA LYS A 27 -4.11 13.33 17.34
C LYS A 27 -4.20 13.83 18.78
N GLN A 28 -4.83 14.98 19.03
CA GLN A 28 -5.06 15.48 20.39
C GLN A 28 -6.12 14.64 21.13
N GLY A 29 -7.21 14.26 20.48
CA GLY A 29 -8.23 13.37 21.06
C GLY A 29 -7.67 11.99 21.47
N ILE A 30 -6.68 11.46 20.74
CA ILE A 30 -5.96 10.21 21.06
C ILE A 30 -5.15 10.31 22.36
N LEU A 31 -4.62 11.49 22.68
CA LEU A 31 -3.78 11.73 23.85
C LEU A 31 -4.59 11.96 25.12
N GLU A 32 -5.80 12.53 24.99
CA GLU A 32 -6.68 12.87 26.12
C GLU A 32 -7.82 11.85 26.32
N GLY A 33 -8.14 11.04 25.30
CA GLY A 33 -9.29 10.15 25.27
C GLY A 33 -9.03 8.69 25.70
N GLY A 34 -10.09 8.01 26.14
CA GLY A 34 -10.10 6.57 26.44
C GLY A 34 -10.34 5.69 25.20
N ASN A 35 -10.50 4.37 25.40
CA ASN A 35 -10.69 3.38 24.32
C ASN A 35 -11.82 3.74 23.32
N LEU A 36 -12.87 4.42 23.78
CA LEU A 36 -13.98 4.84 22.93
C LEU A 36 -13.56 5.84 21.84
N GLU A 37 -12.61 6.73 22.15
CA GLU A 37 -12.08 7.69 21.17
C GLU A 37 -11.30 6.98 20.08
N TYR A 38 -10.55 5.92 20.43
CA TYR A 38 -9.87 5.05 19.45
C TYR A 38 -10.85 4.30 18.54
N ILE A 39 -11.97 3.81 19.08
CA ILE A 39 -13.02 3.18 18.26
C ILE A 39 -13.63 4.20 17.30
N LYS A 40 -14.00 5.38 17.80
CA LYS A 40 -14.56 6.45 16.96
C LYS A 40 -13.57 6.88 15.89
N LEU A 41 -12.30 7.05 16.25
CA LEU A 41 -11.24 7.39 15.32
C LEU A 41 -11.07 6.33 14.23
N GLY A 42 -11.04 5.04 14.59
CA GLY A 42 -10.95 3.96 13.62
C GLY A 42 -12.14 3.95 12.65
N ALA A 43 -13.35 4.17 13.16
CA ALA A 43 -14.55 4.25 12.34
C ALA A 43 -14.53 5.44 11.39
N THR A 44 -14.17 6.63 11.89
CA THR A 44 -14.04 7.84 11.07
C THR A 44 -12.95 7.67 10.02
N HIS A 45 -11.76 7.21 10.40
CA HIS A 45 -10.64 6.95 9.48
C HIS A 45 -11.05 6.02 8.32
N MET A 46 -11.80 4.96 8.63
CA MET A 46 -12.31 4.04 7.60
C MET A 46 -13.36 4.70 6.69
N LEU A 47 -14.24 5.56 7.24
CA LEU A 47 -15.30 6.22 6.48
C LEU A 47 -14.81 7.42 5.66
N THR A 48 -13.74 8.10 6.10
CA THR A 48 -13.17 9.27 5.42
C THR A 48 -12.00 8.89 4.49
N GLY A 49 -11.40 7.72 4.69
CA GLY A 49 -10.35 7.17 3.82
C GLY A 49 -10.90 6.71 2.48
N TYR A 50 -10.80 7.57 1.47
CA TYR A 50 -11.25 7.24 0.10
C TYR A 50 -10.52 6.03 -0.49
N ASP A 51 -9.26 5.83 -0.12
CA ASP A 51 -8.45 4.65 -0.45
C ASP A 51 -9.08 3.35 0.09
N HIS A 52 -9.48 3.35 1.36
CA HIS A 52 -10.16 2.22 1.98
C HIS A 52 -11.55 1.97 1.40
N LEU A 53 -12.31 3.04 1.15
CA LEU A 53 -13.62 2.95 0.51
C LEU A 53 -13.51 2.44 -0.92
N LEU A 54 -12.49 2.84 -1.69
CA LEU A 54 -12.25 2.32 -3.04
C LEU A 54 -11.89 0.83 -3.02
N PHE A 55 -11.09 0.40 -2.06
CA PHE A 55 -10.80 -1.03 -1.86
C PHE A 55 -12.08 -1.81 -1.53
N LEU A 56 -12.86 -1.36 -0.55
CA LEU A 56 -14.13 -1.98 -0.16
C LEU A 56 -15.13 -2.00 -1.32
N PHE A 57 -15.22 -0.91 -2.08
CA PHE A 57 -16.06 -0.80 -3.27
C PHE A 57 -15.65 -1.81 -4.34
N GLY A 58 -14.34 -2.00 -4.55
CA GLY A 58 -13.80 -3.09 -5.35
C GLY A 58 -14.33 -4.44 -4.88
N VAL A 59 -14.12 -4.78 -3.59
CA VAL A 59 -14.56 -6.06 -2.99
C VAL A 59 -16.05 -6.33 -3.21
N ILE A 60 -16.90 -5.31 -3.11
CA ILE A 60 -18.35 -5.45 -3.30
C ILE A 60 -18.70 -5.84 -4.73
N PHE A 61 -17.97 -5.43 -5.78
CA PHE A 61 -18.26 -5.88 -7.15
C PHE A 61 -18.19 -7.41 -7.33
N PHE A 62 -17.49 -8.10 -6.42
CA PHE A 62 -17.16 -9.52 -6.56
C PHE A 62 -18.06 -10.43 -5.74
N LEU A 63 -18.58 -9.92 -4.63
CA LEU A 63 -19.37 -10.69 -3.68
C LEU A 63 -20.83 -10.29 -3.76
N THR A 64 -21.70 -11.25 -4.01
CA THR A 64 -23.14 -11.02 -4.23
C THR A 64 -23.95 -11.11 -2.94
N LYS A 65 -23.51 -11.92 -1.98
CA LYS A 65 -24.21 -12.14 -0.71
C LYS A 65 -23.59 -11.29 0.40
N PHE A 66 -24.42 -10.49 1.05
CA PHE A 66 -24.03 -9.63 2.16
C PHE A 66 -23.32 -10.39 3.29
N THR A 67 -23.83 -11.57 3.65
CA THR A 67 -23.25 -12.45 4.68
C THR A 67 -21.85 -12.93 4.33
N ASP A 68 -21.55 -13.14 3.05
CA ASP A 68 -20.23 -13.59 2.62
C ASP A 68 -19.24 -12.43 2.70
N ILE A 69 -19.68 -11.22 2.30
CA ILE A 69 -18.87 -10.01 2.45
C ILE A 69 -18.49 -9.77 3.91
N LEU A 70 -19.46 -9.89 4.84
CA LEU A 70 -19.18 -9.73 6.27
C LEU A 70 -18.14 -10.75 6.75
N LYS A 71 -18.27 -12.03 6.39
CA LYS A 71 -17.28 -13.06 6.75
C LYS A 71 -15.88 -12.71 6.23
N PHE A 72 -15.77 -12.20 5.00
CA PHE A 72 -14.48 -11.83 4.43
C PHE A 72 -13.87 -10.60 5.11
N ILE A 73 -14.66 -9.57 5.39
CA ILE A 73 -14.19 -8.37 6.11
C ILE A 73 -13.70 -8.77 7.50
N THR A 74 -14.51 -9.51 8.27
CA THR A 74 -14.13 -9.95 9.61
C THR A 74 -12.90 -10.86 9.58
N ALA A 75 -12.81 -11.80 8.65
CA ALA A 75 -11.61 -12.65 8.50
C ALA A 75 -10.36 -11.83 8.18
N PHE A 76 -10.47 -10.84 7.29
CA PHE A 76 -9.37 -9.93 6.98
C PHE A 76 -8.95 -9.13 8.21
N THR A 77 -9.90 -8.49 8.90
CA THR A 77 -9.64 -7.66 10.08
C THR A 77 -9.04 -8.48 11.23
N LEU A 78 -9.50 -9.72 11.44
CA LEU A 78 -8.92 -10.62 12.43
C LEU A 78 -7.46 -10.96 12.09
N GLY A 79 -7.18 -11.39 10.86
CA GLY A 79 -5.80 -11.68 10.42
C GLY A 79 -4.90 -10.44 10.56
N HIS A 80 -5.43 -9.28 10.15
CA HIS A 80 -4.75 -8.00 10.26
C HIS A 80 -4.38 -7.67 11.71
N CYS A 81 -5.34 -7.73 12.63
CA CYS A 81 -5.12 -7.47 14.05
C CYS A 81 -4.09 -8.41 14.66
N ILE A 82 -4.20 -9.72 14.37
CA ILE A 82 -3.30 -10.74 14.93
C ILE A 82 -1.85 -10.42 14.56
N THR A 83 -1.58 -10.21 13.27
CA THR A 83 -0.20 -10.00 12.84
C THR A 83 0.32 -8.63 13.23
N LEU A 84 -0.55 -7.60 13.20
CA LEU A 84 -0.20 -6.26 13.66
C LEU A 84 0.24 -6.27 15.12
N ILE A 85 -0.52 -6.91 16.02
CA ILE A 85 -0.20 -6.99 17.45
C ILE A 85 1.09 -7.81 17.65
N ILE A 86 1.17 -9.02 17.07
CA ILE A 86 2.32 -9.90 17.26
C ILE A 86 3.60 -9.24 16.75
N ALA A 87 3.61 -8.71 15.53
CA ALA A 87 4.80 -8.10 14.95
C ALA A 87 5.23 -6.82 15.68
N THR A 88 4.27 -6.04 16.18
CA THR A 88 4.57 -4.85 16.98
C THR A 88 5.15 -5.21 18.35
N LEU A 89 4.59 -6.20 19.05
CA LEU A 89 5.05 -6.62 20.38
C LEU A 89 6.39 -7.38 20.33
N LEU A 90 6.60 -8.19 19.30
CA LEU A 90 7.84 -8.95 19.12
C LEU A 90 8.91 -8.15 18.36
N HIS A 91 8.63 -6.89 18.03
CA HIS A 91 9.52 -6.01 17.26
C HIS A 91 10.07 -6.66 15.98
N ILE A 92 9.22 -7.42 15.28
CA ILE A 92 9.60 -8.09 14.04
C ILE A 92 9.67 -7.02 12.95
N LYS A 93 10.85 -6.90 12.32
CA LYS A 93 11.11 -5.95 11.25
C LYS A 93 11.32 -6.69 9.94
N ALA A 94 10.77 -6.13 8.86
CA ALA A 94 11.03 -6.56 7.50
C ALA A 94 11.15 -5.34 6.59
N ASN A 95 11.73 -5.53 5.40
CA ASN A 95 11.84 -4.46 4.43
C ASN A 95 10.45 -4.08 3.89
N PHE A 96 10.07 -2.81 4.04
CA PHE A 96 8.73 -2.33 3.66
C PHE A 96 8.46 -2.48 2.15
N TYR A 97 9.47 -2.35 1.28
CA TYR A 97 9.29 -2.61 -0.16
C TYR A 97 8.91 -4.07 -0.42
N LEU A 98 9.54 -5.02 0.27
CA LEU A 98 9.19 -6.44 0.11
C LEU A 98 7.79 -6.76 0.63
N ILE A 99 7.40 -6.17 1.76
CA ILE A 99 6.06 -6.39 2.30
C ILE A 99 5.01 -5.79 1.37
N ASP A 100 5.21 -4.54 0.91
CA ASP A 100 4.30 -3.86 -0.01
C ASP A 100 4.24 -4.58 -1.37
N ALA A 101 5.33 -5.21 -1.82
CA ALA A 101 5.35 -6.09 -2.98
C ALA A 101 4.47 -7.34 -2.79
N VAL A 102 4.55 -8.00 -1.63
CA VAL A 102 3.70 -9.16 -1.32
C VAL A 102 2.23 -8.73 -1.18
N ILE A 103 1.96 -7.56 -0.60
CA ILE A 103 0.61 -6.97 -0.58
C ILE A 103 0.09 -6.77 -2.00
N ALA A 104 0.89 -6.22 -2.91
CA ALA A 104 0.52 -6.06 -4.31
C ALA A 104 0.21 -7.42 -5.00
N LEU A 105 0.96 -8.48 -4.66
CA LEU A 105 0.64 -9.84 -5.12
C LEU A 105 -0.72 -10.34 -4.63
N THR A 106 -1.13 -10.01 -3.39
CA THR A 106 -2.48 -10.39 -2.90
C THR A 106 -3.60 -9.71 -3.71
N VAL A 107 -3.38 -8.46 -4.14
CA VAL A 107 -4.30 -7.72 -5.01
C VAL A 107 -4.38 -8.39 -6.39
N CYS A 108 -3.22 -8.73 -6.97
CA CYS A 108 -3.15 -9.46 -8.25
C CYS A 108 -3.87 -10.81 -8.16
N TYR A 109 -3.61 -11.58 -7.10
CA TYR A 109 -4.28 -12.86 -6.86
C TYR A 109 -5.80 -12.68 -6.88
N LYS A 110 -6.30 -11.69 -6.14
CA LYS A 110 -7.75 -11.51 -6.01
C LYS A 110 -8.38 -11.04 -7.32
N ALA A 111 -7.73 -10.13 -8.03
CA ALA A 111 -8.20 -9.68 -9.35
C ALA A 111 -8.21 -10.83 -10.38
N PHE A 112 -7.19 -11.70 -10.34
CA PHE A 112 -7.11 -12.89 -11.19
C PHE A 112 -8.21 -13.91 -10.87
N ASP A 113 -8.42 -14.20 -9.59
CA ASP A 113 -9.51 -15.06 -9.11
C ASP A 113 -10.89 -14.55 -9.57
N ASN A 114 -11.14 -13.25 -9.42
CA ASN A 114 -12.41 -12.62 -9.83
C ASN A 114 -12.68 -12.66 -11.35
N LEU A 115 -11.63 -12.74 -12.17
CA LEU A 115 -11.76 -12.90 -13.63
C LEU A 115 -12.01 -14.35 -14.04
N ASP A 116 -12.16 -15.26 -13.06
CA ASP A 116 -12.21 -16.70 -13.24
C ASP A 116 -10.91 -17.22 -13.89
N GLY A 117 -9.79 -16.65 -13.45
CA GLY A 117 -8.47 -16.97 -14.00
C GLY A 117 -8.01 -18.38 -13.68
N PHE A 118 -8.31 -18.87 -12.46
CA PHE A 118 -7.99 -20.24 -12.04
C PHE A 118 -8.71 -21.28 -12.91
N GLY A 119 -9.99 -21.08 -13.19
CA GLY A 119 -10.77 -21.97 -14.06
C GLY A 119 -10.33 -21.89 -15.53
N LYS A 120 -10.15 -20.68 -16.07
CA LYS A 120 -9.88 -20.49 -17.51
C LYS A 120 -8.45 -20.79 -17.93
N TYR A 121 -7.46 -20.39 -17.14
CA TYR A 121 -6.05 -20.46 -17.54
C TYR A 121 -5.27 -21.57 -16.82
N ILE A 122 -5.64 -21.89 -15.58
CA ILE A 122 -4.92 -22.88 -14.76
C ILE A 122 -5.68 -24.21 -14.69
N GLN A 123 -6.97 -24.22 -15.06
CA GLN A 123 -7.86 -25.39 -15.02
C GLN A 123 -7.97 -26.05 -13.64
N ILE A 124 -7.84 -25.26 -12.57
CA ILE A 124 -8.04 -25.70 -11.19
C ILE A 124 -9.21 -24.96 -10.55
N GLN A 125 -9.82 -25.56 -9.52
CA GLN A 125 -10.79 -24.85 -8.71
C GLN A 125 -10.07 -23.76 -7.90
N SER A 126 -10.69 -22.58 -7.81
CA SER A 126 -10.16 -21.50 -6.99
C SER A 126 -9.92 -21.97 -5.55
N PRO A 127 -8.76 -21.64 -4.95
CA PRO A 127 -8.49 -21.96 -3.55
C PRO A 127 -9.54 -21.37 -2.60
N ASN A 128 -9.63 -21.90 -1.38
CA ASN A 128 -10.59 -21.42 -0.39
C ASN A 128 -10.42 -19.91 -0.15
N LEU A 129 -11.38 -19.14 -0.64
CA LEU A 129 -11.31 -17.67 -0.63
C LEU A 129 -11.25 -17.11 0.80
N LEU A 130 -11.89 -17.76 1.77
CA LEU A 130 -11.91 -17.28 3.16
C LEU A 130 -10.54 -17.42 3.80
N ALA A 131 -9.88 -18.56 3.56
CA ALA A 131 -8.50 -18.78 4.00
C ALA A 131 -7.53 -17.79 3.31
N ALA A 132 -7.71 -17.53 2.02
CA ALA A 132 -6.90 -16.56 1.29
C ALA A 132 -7.07 -15.14 1.84
N VAL A 133 -8.31 -14.69 2.09
CA VAL A 133 -8.59 -13.36 2.64
C VAL A 133 -8.05 -13.21 4.06
N PHE A 134 -8.15 -14.24 4.91
CA PHE A 134 -7.51 -14.25 6.22
C PHE A 134 -5.99 -14.09 6.11
N LEU A 135 -5.35 -14.83 5.19
CA LEU A 135 -3.91 -14.72 4.92
C LEU A 135 -3.52 -13.33 4.41
N PHE A 136 -4.36 -12.71 3.57
CA PHE A 136 -4.13 -11.33 3.12
C PHE A 136 -4.19 -10.37 4.30
N GLY A 137 -5.14 -10.57 5.22
CA GLY A 137 -5.20 -9.84 6.49
C GLY A 137 -3.88 -9.94 7.25
N LEU A 138 -3.35 -11.15 7.44
CA LEU A 138 -2.06 -11.35 8.12
C LEU A 138 -0.92 -10.55 7.46
N ILE A 139 -0.77 -10.67 6.14
CA ILE A 139 0.26 -9.97 5.36
C ILE A 139 0.12 -8.45 5.47
N HIS A 140 -1.11 -7.94 5.36
CA HIS A 140 -1.38 -6.50 5.44
C HIS A 140 -1.13 -5.94 6.85
N GLY A 141 -1.51 -6.69 7.89
CA GLY A 141 -1.24 -6.34 9.29
C GLY A 141 0.26 -6.24 9.57
N PHE A 142 1.04 -7.13 8.97
CA PHE A 142 2.50 -7.08 9.06
C PHE A 142 3.07 -5.79 8.46
N GLY A 143 2.62 -5.39 7.26
CA GLY A 143 3.07 -4.17 6.61
C GLY A 143 2.89 -2.92 7.47
N LEU A 144 1.71 -2.75 8.06
CA LEU A 144 1.42 -1.62 8.94
C LEU A 144 2.26 -1.66 10.23
N SER A 145 2.48 -2.85 10.80
CA SER A 145 3.28 -3.00 12.03
C SER A 145 4.69 -2.43 11.88
N THR A 146 5.33 -2.63 10.73
CA THR A 146 6.70 -2.14 10.49
C THR A 146 6.78 -0.61 10.48
N ARG A 147 5.70 0.07 10.10
CA ARG A 147 5.59 1.53 10.13
C ARG A 147 5.22 2.04 11.53
N LEU A 148 4.30 1.36 12.23
CA LEU A 148 3.91 1.73 13.59
C LEU A 148 5.07 1.63 14.60
N GLN A 149 5.97 0.66 14.42
CA GLN A 149 7.17 0.52 15.24
C GLN A 149 8.17 1.70 15.09
N GLN A 150 8.02 2.55 14.07
CA GLN A 150 8.84 3.76 13.90
C GLN A 150 8.29 4.97 14.65
N LEU A 151 7.04 4.90 15.13
CA LEU A 151 6.42 5.96 15.90
C LEU A 151 6.75 5.79 17.40
N PRO A 152 6.97 6.88 18.14
CA PRO A 152 7.22 6.84 19.58
C PRO A 152 5.91 6.59 20.35
N LEU A 153 5.31 5.41 20.15
CA LEU A 153 4.10 5.00 20.85
C LEU A 153 4.50 4.49 22.23
N GLY A 154 4.02 5.15 23.29
CA GLY A 154 4.20 4.67 24.66
C GLY A 154 3.71 3.21 24.80
N HIS A 155 4.43 2.41 25.57
CA HIS A 155 4.18 0.96 25.70
C HIS A 155 2.89 0.65 26.46
N GLU A 156 2.43 1.56 27.32
CA GLU A 156 1.24 1.35 28.14
C GLU A 156 -0.04 1.42 27.30
N GLY A 157 -0.83 0.34 27.35
CA GLY A 157 -2.13 0.27 26.68
C GLY A 157 -2.09 0.11 25.15
N LEU A 158 -0.91 -0.06 24.54
CA LEU A 158 -0.75 -0.17 23.08
C LEU A 158 -1.66 -1.24 22.45
N VAL A 159 -1.69 -2.44 23.03
CA VAL A 159 -2.53 -3.54 22.53
C VAL A 159 -4.02 -3.17 22.56
N LEU A 160 -4.47 -2.56 23.65
CA LEU A 160 -5.88 -2.19 23.82
C LEU A 160 -6.28 -1.05 22.86
N ARG A 161 -5.36 -0.11 22.61
CA ARG A 161 -5.53 0.96 21.62
C ARG A 161 -5.60 0.40 20.20
N ILE A 162 -4.73 -0.54 19.84
CA ILE A 162 -4.74 -1.23 18.54
C ILE A 162 -6.07 -1.98 18.36
N LEU A 163 -6.51 -2.75 19.36
CA LEU A 163 -7.77 -3.48 19.30
C LEU A 163 -8.97 -2.54 19.18
N SER A 164 -8.97 -1.46 19.96
CA SER A 164 -10.05 -0.46 19.95
C SER A 164 -10.13 0.26 18.60
N PHE A 165 -9.00 0.66 18.03
CA PHE A 165 -8.94 1.25 16.69
C PHE A 165 -9.46 0.29 15.62
N ASN A 166 -9.01 -0.97 15.62
CA ASN A 166 -9.45 -1.96 14.62
C ASN A 166 -10.94 -2.32 14.76
N LEU A 167 -11.47 -2.35 15.98
CA LEU A 167 -12.91 -2.50 16.21
C LEU A 167 -13.68 -1.34 15.57
N GLY A 168 -13.16 -0.11 15.72
CA GLY A 168 -13.66 1.06 15.01
C GLY A 168 -13.65 0.90 13.49
N VAL A 169 -12.53 0.44 12.94
CA VAL A 169 -12.39 0.18 11.49
C VAL A 169 -13.41 -0.85 11.01
N GLU A 170 -13.61 -1.95 11.73
CA GLU A 170 -14.61 -2.97 11.37
C GLU A 170 -16.03 -2.40 11.35
N ILE A 171 -16.39 -1.58 12.36
CA ILE A 171 -17.68 -0.86 12.40
C ILE A 171 -17.82 0.06 11.19
N GLY A 172 -16.78 0.85 10.88
CA GLY A 172 -16.75 1.74 9.71
C GLY A 172 -16.92 0.96 8.39
N GLN A 173 -16.26 -0.18 8.25
CA GLN A 173 -16.37 -1.07 7.09
C GLN A 173 -17.79 -1.59 6.92
N ILE A 174 -18.44 -2.05 7.99
CA ILE A 174 -19.81 -2.57 7.95
C ILE A 174 -20.80 -1.46 7.58
N LEU A 175 -20.64 -0.24 8.10
CA LEU A 175 -21.48 0.91 7.76
C LEU A 175 -21.33 1.30 6.29
N ALA A 176 -20.09 1.45 5.81
CA ALA A 176 -19.80 1.76 4.41
C ALA A 176 -20.36 0.67 3.48
N LEU A 177 -20.13 -0.60 3.82
CA LEU A 177 -20.65 -1.75 3.08
C LEU A 177 -22.18 -1.71 2.97
N THR A 178 -22.88 -1.43 4.07
CA THR A 178 -24.34 -1.39 4.10
C THR A 178 -24.87 -0.31 3.17
N GLY A 179 -24.27 0.89 3.21
CA GLY A 179 -24.61 1.99 2.29
C GLY A 179 -24.34 1.64 0.83
N MET A 180 -23.15 1.13 0.53
CA MET A 180 -22.78 0.72 -0.83
C MET A 180 -23.66 -0.42 -1.36
N TRP A 181 -23.99 -1.40 -0.53
CA TRP A 181 -24.85 -2.52 -0.91
C TRP A 181 -26.26 -2.05 -1.30
N PHE A 182 -26.84 -1.10 -0.55
CA PHE A 182 -28.15 -0.53 -0.87
C PHE A 182 -28.16 0.15 -2.25
N VAL A 183 -27.14 0.97 -2.54
CA VAL A 183 -26.98 1.65 -3.83
C VAL A 183 -26.78 0.67 -4.98
N LEU A 184 -25.96 -0.37 -4.77
CA LEU A 184 -25.57 -1.31 -5.82
C LEU A 184 -26.56 -2.46 -6.03
N SER A 185 -27.43 -2.76 -5.07
CA SER A 185 -28.41 -3.86 -5.12
C SER A 185 -29.26 -3.83 -6.39
N ASN A 186 -29.77 -2.66 -6.77
CA ASN A 186 -30.61 -2.50 -7.96
C ASN A 186 -29.76 -2.45 -9.25
N TRP A 187 -28.59 -1.84 -9.21
CA TRP A 187 -27.72 -1.68 -10.38
C TRP A 187 -27.04 -2.99 -10.83
N ARG A 188 -26.79 -3.91 -9.88
CA ARG A 188 -26.21 -5.24 -10.12
C ARG A 188 -26.93 -6.08 -11.17
N LYS A 189 -28.22 -5.86 -11.37
CA LYS A 189 -29.05 -6.61 -12.34
C LYS A 189 -28.81 -6.16 -13.79
N THR A 190 -28.06 -5.09 -14.01
CA THR A 190 -27.84 -4.52 -15.35
C THR A 190 -26.58 -5.08 -16.03
N ALA A 191 -26.59 -5.17 -17.36
CA ALA A 191 -25.42 -5.55 -18.14
C ALA A 191 -24.23 -4.58 -17.99
N SER A 192 -24.52 -3.31 -17.66
CA SER A 192 -23.50 -2.28 -17.38
C SER A 192 -22.63 -2.66 -16.19
N PHE A 193 -23.23 -3.19 -15.11
CA PHE A 193 -22.51 -3.64 -13.93
C PHE A 193 -21.51 -4.76 -14.24
N THR A 194 -21.91 -5.73 -15.08
CA THR A 194 -21.02 -6.84 -15.47
C THR A 194 -19.82 -6.35 -16.27
N ARG A 195 -20.04 -5.39 -17.20
CA ARG A 195 -18.96 -4.79 -17.98
C ARG A 195 -18.02 -3.98 -17.10
N LEU A 196 -18.57 -3.14 -16.22
CA LEU A 196 -17.79 -2.33 -15.29
C LEU A 196 -16.95 -3.19 -14.35
N SER A 197 -17.56 -4.21 -13.71
CA SER A 197 -16.86 -5.14 -12.83
C SER A 197 -15.69 -5.83 -13.53
N ARG A 198 -15.86 -6.28 -14.79
CA ARG A 198 -14.76 -6.88 -15.56
C ARG A 198 -13.63 -5.89 -15.83
N VAL A 199 -13.96 -4.68 -16.29
CA VAL A 199 -12.95 -3.63 -16.57
C VAL A 199 -12.22 -3.26 -15.28
N SER A 200 -12.93 -3.05 -14.18
CA SER A 200 -12.35 -2.74 -12.87
C SER A 200 -11.37 -3.82 -12.40
N ASN A 201 -11.67 -5.12 -12.60
CA ASN A 201 -10.73 -6.19 -12.25
C ASN A 201 -9.47 -6.20 -13.11
N ILE A 202 -9.61 -5.94 -14.41
CA ILE A 202 -8.44 -5.87 -15.31
C ILE A 202 -7.54 -4.70 -14.90
N LEU A 203 -8.15 -3.55 -14.58
CA LEU A 203 -7.41 -2.39 -14.07
C LEU A 203 -6.77 -2.67 -12.71
N LEU A 204 -7.47 -3.36 -11.81
CA LEU A 204 -6.95 -3.75 -10.50
C LEU A 204 -5.76 -4.70 -10.63
N LEU A 205 -5.82 -5.68 -11.55
CA LEU A 205 -4.72 -6.58 -11.85
C LEU A 205 -3.52 -5.82 -12.42
N ALA A 206 -3.75 -4.92 -13.38
CA ALA A 206 -2.69 -4.11 -13.98
C ALA A 206 -2.04 -3.17 -12.95
N ALA A 207 -2.84 -2.50 -12.12
CA ALA A 207 -2.36 -1.63 -11.05
C ALA A 207 -1.57 -2.42 -10.00
N GLY A 208 -2.05 -3.60 -9.59
CA GLY A 208 -1.33 -4.49 -8.68
C GLY A 208 0.02 -4.93 -9.25
N LEU A 209 0.09 -5.27 -10.54
CA LEU A 209 1.35 -5.65 -11.20
C LEU A 209 2.32 -4.46 -11.29
N LEU A 210 1.82 -3.27 -11.61
CA LEU A 210 2.62 -2.05 -11.65
C LEU A 210 3.16 -1.70 -10.26
N LEU A 211 2.34 -1.80 -9.22
CA LEU A 211 2.78 -1.60 -7.83
C LEU A 211 3.83 -2.64 -7.44
N LEU A 212 3.65 -3.90 -7.77
CA LEU A 212 4.65 -4.94 -7.52
C LEU A 212 6.01 -4.59 -8.15
N LEU A 213 6.01 -4.20 -9.43
CA LEU A 213 7.24 -3.81 -10.13
C LEU A 213 7.88 -2.58 -9.50
N MET A 214 7.09 -1.57 -9.16
CA MET A 214 7.55 -0.36 -8.48
C MET A 214 8.22 -0.68 -7.14
N GLN A 215 7.62 -1.58 -6.35
CA GLN A 215 8.16 -1.98 -5.04
C GLN A 215 9.44 -2.81 -5.18
N LEU A 216 9.49 -3.76 -6.13
CA LEU A 216 10.72 -4.52 -6.41
C LEU A 216 11.86 -3.64 -6.92
N HIS A 217 11.56 -2.67 -7.78
CA HIS A 217 12.53 -1.67 -8.24
C HIS A 217 13.04 -0.80 -7.09
N GLY A 218 12.14 -0.33 -6.21
CA GLY A 218 12.52 0.40 -4.99
C GLY A 218 13.38 -0.43 -4.04
N TYR A 219 13.11 -1.73 -3.92
CA TYR A 219 13.94 -2.65 -3.17
C TYR A 219 15.35 -2.79 -3.78
N GLN A 220 15.47 -2.94 -5.11
CA GLN A 220 16.77 -3.03 -5.78
C GLN A 220 17.62 -1.77 -5.56
N HIS A 221 17.05 -0.57 -5.73
CA HIS A 221 17.79 0.67 -5.51
C HIS A 221 18.20 0.91 -4.06
N THR A 222 17.45 0.41 -3.09
CA THR A 222 17.80 0.57 -1.67
C THR A 222 18.76 -0.50 -1.15
N ARG A 223 18.84 -1.67 -1.80
CA ARG A 223 19.78 -2.75 -1.46
C ARG A 223 21.10 -2.70 -2.24
N PHE A 224 21.08 -2.24 -3.49
CA PHE A 224 22.23 -2.24 -4.41
C PHE A 224 22.57 -0.81 -4.87
N VAL A 225 22.77 0.10 -3.91
CA VAL A 225 23.10 1.52 -4.18
C VAL A 225 24.42 1.64 -4.97
N GLU A 226 25.36 0.73 -4.75
CA GLU A 226 26.69 0.72 -5.40
C GLU A 226 26.66 0.16 -6.83
N GLU A 227 25.63 -0.60 -7.19
CA GLU A 227 25.50 -1.26 -8.51
C GLU A 227 24.76 -0.38 -9.53
N PHE A 228 24.02 0.62 -9.04
CA PHE A 228 23.39 1.68 -9.82
C PHE A 228 23.89 3.06 -9.40
N PRO A 229 25.17 3.39 -9.62
CA PRO A 229 25.62 4.76 -9.52
C PRO A 229 24.93 5.50 -10.67
N LEU A 230 23.83 6.19 -10.38
CA LEU A 230 23.46 7.34 -11.20
C LEU A 230 24.54 8.40 -10.97
N ASN A 231 25.66 8.17 -11.64
CA ASN A 231 26.58 9.14 -12.15
C ASN A 231 26.99 10.24 -11.16
N LYS A 232 27.33 9.86 -9.93
CA LYS A 232 27.98 10.79 -9.00
C LYS A 232 29.31 11.28 -9.57
N ASP A 233 29.98 10.43 -10.35
CA ASP A 233 31.31 10.70 -10.90
C ASP A 233 31.27 11.70 -12.07
N GLU A 234 30.39 11.55 -13.09
CA GLU A 234 30.34 12.59 -14.15
C GLU A 234 29.74 13.90 -13.64
N HIS A 235 28.78 13.90 -12.70
CA HIS A 235 28.22 15.15 -12.20
C HIS A 235 29.26 15.97 -11.41
N PHE A 236 30.13 15.30 -10.63
CA PHE A 236 31.26 15.97 -9.96
C PHE A 236 32.34 16.43 -10.95
N GLU A 237 32.67 15.62 -11.96
CA GLU A 237 33.62 16.00 -13.01
C GLU A 237 33.14 17.20 -13.84
N ILE A 238 31.84 17.26 -14.17
CA ILE A 238 31.26 18.38 -14.92
C ILE A 238 31.31 19.68 -14.10
N HIS A 239 31.11 19.61 -12.78
CA HIS A 239 31.25 20.79 -11.91
C HIS A 239 32.72 21.24 -11.79
N GLN A 240 33.67 20.31 -11.62
CA GLN A 240 35.10 20.66 -11.59
C GLN A 240 35.61 21.19 -12.93
N ASN A 241 35.14 20.66 -14.05
CA ASN A 241 35.49 21.17 -15.38
C ASN A 241 34.85 22.53 -15.65
N MET A 242 33.61 22.78 -15.22
CA MET A 242 33.00 24.11 -15.32
C MET A 242 33.70 25.14 -14.43
N GLU A 243 34.13 24.78 -13.21
CA GLU A 243 34.94 25.66 -12.36
C GLU A 243 36.31 25.93 -12.99
N ARG A 244 36.97 24.92 -13.57
CA ARG A 244 38.22 25.10 -14.34
C ARG A 244 38.08 26.02 -15.55
N ILE A 245 36.95 25.97 -16.26
CA ILE A 245 36.66 26.85 -17.39
C ILE A 245 36.33 28.27 -16.93
N ARG A 246 35.70 28.42 -15.75
CA ARG A 246 35.26 29.70 -15.21
C ARG A 246 36.39 30.50 -14.56
N ASP A 247 37.42 29.83 -14.02
CA ASP A 247 38.50 30.50 -13.30
C ASP A 247 39.89 29.87 -13.59
N PRO A 248 40.46 30.12 -14.79
CA PRO A 248 41.71 29.48 -15.25
C PRO A 248 42.95 29.87 -14.42
N GLU A 249 42.87 30.90 -13.58
CA GLU A 249 43.98 31.34 -12.71
C GLU A 249 44.14 30.49 -11.44
N THR A 250 43.16 29.67 -11.08
CA THR A 250 43.19 28.87 -9.85
C THR A 250 44.28 27.79 -9.89
N ASP A 251 44.55 27.24 -11.08
CA ASP A 251 45.55 26.19 -11.28
C ASP A 251 47.00 26.72 -11.33
N ALA A 252 47.19 28.01 -11.63
CA ALA A 252 48.52 28.63 -11.68
C ALA A 252 49.14 28.83 -10.28
N ARG A 253 48.32 28.84 -9.22
CA ARG A 253 48.77 29.07 -7.84
C ARG A 253 48.98 27.78 -7.03
N THR A 254 48.53 26.63 -7.51
CA THR A 254 48.60 25.34 -6.79
C THR A 254 49.42 24.28 -7.52
N ASN A 255 50.50 24.67 -8.20
CA ASN A 255 51.50 23.77 -8.80
C ASN A 255 52.16 22.84 -7.76
N THR A 256 51.39 21.86 -7.30
CA THR A 256 51.83 20.65 -6.61
C THR A 256 51.13 19.52 -7.33
N PRO A 257 51.88 18.65 -8.03
CA PRO A 257 51.30 17.48 -8.67
C PRO A 257 50.55 16.64 -7.63
N PRO A 258 49.43 16.00 -7.99
CA PRO A 258 48.74 15.09 -7.08
C PRO A 258 49.70 13.98 -6.63
N ALA A 259 49.70 13.69 -5.32
CA ALA A 259 50.50 12.60 -4.77
C ALA A 259 50.11 11.28 -5.45
N PRO A 260 51.08 10.44 -5.85
CA PRO A 260 50.78 9.18 -6.50
C PRO A 260 49.97 8.27 -5.55
N LEU A 261 48.95 7.63 -6.11
CA LEU A 261 48.09 6.68 -5.42
C LEU A 261 48.94 5.58 -4.73
N PRO A 262 48.63 5.19 -3.48
CA PRO A 262 49.29 4.05 -2.86
C PRO A 262 49.02 2.79 -3.70
N PRO A 263 50.04 1.96 -3.98
CA PRO A 263 49.85 0.75 -4.76
C PRO A 263 48.95 -0.22 -4.00
N ASN A 264 47.93 -0.73 -4.72
CA ASN A 264 46.97 -1.75 -4.31
C ASN A 264 47.41 -2.64 -3.12
N GLN A 265 46.59 -2.64 -2.08
CA GLN A 265 46.40 -3.79 -1.17
C GLN A 265 44.91 -4.04 -1.00
#